data_AF-A0AAW0GZS6-F1
#
_entry.id   AF-A0AAW0GZS6-F1
#
_cell.length_a   1.000
_cell.length_b   1.000
_cell.length_c   1.000
_cell.angle_alpha   90.00
_cell.angle_beta   90.00
_cell.angle_gamma   90.00
#
_symmetry.space_group_name_H-M   'P 1'
#
loop_
_entity.id
_entity.type
_entity.pdbx_description
1 polymer ?
#
loop_
_entity_poly.entity_id
_entity_poly.type
_entity_poly.pdbx_seq_one_letter_code
_entity_poly.pdbx_strand_id
1 'polypeptide(L)'
;MAVLGITVALLVWVVTLLMISVWKQIYSSWNLPPGPFPLPFFGNVLQVDLKDIPKSFNKLAKRFGPVFTLHMGSRRVVVLHGYKAVKEVLLNHKNEFSGRGDIPVFQEYRMAISWIIFNNGPTWKDVRRFSLSILRDYGMGKQGNEVRIQRESRFLVEELKKTKGQPFDPTFLIGCAPFNVIADILFNKRFDYNDKKALRLMSLFNENFYLLSTPWIQLYNNFADYLRYLPGSHRKLMKNISEIKQYALEKAKEHLQSLDSNCPRDVTDCLLKEMEKEKHSKEPIYTMENISVTLADMFFAGTETTSTTMRYGLLILMKYPEIEEKLHEEIDRVIGPNRVPAVKDRLDMPYMDAVVHEIQRFINLVPSNLPHEATQDTKFRGYVIPKGTVVIPTLDSLLYDSQEFPDPEKFNPEHFLNENGKFKYSDYFKPFSAGKRVCTGEGLARMELFLLLSAILQHFNLKSLVDPKDIDLNPVTVGFGSVPPEYKLCVIPRS
;
A
#
# COMPACT_ATOMS: atom_id res chain seq x y z
N MET A 1 -12.94 -59.84 -1.35
CA MET A 1 -12.38 -59.57 -2.69
C MET A 1 -12.95 -58.30 -3.34
N ALA A 2 -14.26 -58.03 -3.28
CA ALA A 2 -14.85 -56.82 -3.89
C ALA A 2 -14.31 -55.48 -3.35
N VAL A 3 -14.09 -55.35 -2.02
CA VAL A 3 -13.54 -54.13 -1.40
C VAL A 3 -12.09 -53.85 -1.83
N LEU A 4 -11.30 -54.91 -2.07
CA LEU A 4 -9.93 -54.79 -2.57
C LEU A 4 -9.89 -54.35 -4.04
N GLY A 5 -10.84 -54.82 -4.86
CA GLY A 5 -10.98 -54.39 -6.25
C GLY A 5 -11.39 -52.92 -6.39
N ILE A 6 -12.31 -52.45 -5.55
CA ILE A 6 -12.76 -51.04 -5.55
C ILE A 6 -11.63 -50.10 -5.10
N THR A 7 -10.88 -50.47 -4.05
CA THR A 7 -9.76 -49.66 -3.56
C THR A 7 -8.62 -49.59 -4.59
N VAL A 8 -8.26 -50.70 -5.23
CA VAL A 8 -7.26 -50.72 -6.31
C VAL A 8 -7.72 -49.90 -7.52
N ALA A 9 -8.99 -50.01 -7.93
CA ALA A 9 -9.54 -49.23 -9.04
C ALA A 9 -9.54 -47.72 -8.76
N LEU A 10 -9.92 -47.31 -7.54
CA LEU A 10 -9.84 -45.91 -7.10
C LEU A 10 -8.39 -45.40 -7.11
N LEU A 11 -7.44 -46.22 -6.65
CA LEU A 11 -6.03 -45.84 -6.61
C LEU A 11 -5.45 -45.67 -8.02
N VAL A 12 -5.76 -46.59 -8.94
CA VAL A 12 -5.38 -46.48 -10.37
C VAL A 12 -6.01 -45.25 -11.02
N TRP A 13 -7.28 -44.96 -10.72
CA TRP A 13 -7.96 -43.77 -11.24
C TRP A 13 -7.31 -42.48 -10.75
N VAL A 14 -7.01 -42.38 -9.44
CA VAL A 14 -6.30 -41.24 -8.85
C VAL A 14 -4.91 -41.07 -9.47
N VAL A 15 -4.14 -42.15 -9.62
CA VAL A 15 -2.80 -42.10 -10.25
C VAL A 15 -2.90 -41.65 -11.71
N THR A 16 -3.90 -42.12 -12.46
CA THR A 16 -4.11 -41.71 -13.85
C THR A 16 -4.46 -40.23 -13.96
N LEU A 17 -5.35 -39.73 -13.09
CA LEU A 17 -5.68 -38.30 -13.03
C LEU A 17 -4.47 -37.44 -12.65
N LEU A 18 -3.65 -37.92 -11.71
CA LEU A 18 -2.40 -37.25 -11.33
C LEU A 18 -1.43 -37.19 -12.51
N MET A 19 -1.24 -38.29 -13.24
CA MET A 19 -0.38 -38.33 -14.44
C MET A 19 -0.87 -37.40 -15.54
N ILE A 20 -2.17 -37.39 -15.83
CA ILE A 20 -2.77 -36.46 -16.81
C ILE A 20 -2.58 -35.01 -16.37
N SER A 21 -2.79 -34.73 -15.08
CA SER A 21 -2.60 -33.39 -14.50
C SER A 21 -1.15 -32.92 -14.65
N VAL A 22 -0.19 -33.75 -14.26
CA VAL A 22 1.25 -33.50 -14.40
C VAL A 22 1.63 -33.27 -15.87
N TRP A 23 1.12 -34.11 -16.78
CA TRP A 23 1.45 -33.96 -18.19
C TRP A 23 0.89 -32.67 -18.80
N LYS A 24 -0.38 -32.33 -18.51
CA LYS A 24 -0.97 -31.05 -18.90
C LYS A 24 -0.17 -29.87 -18.36
N GLN A 25 0.29 -29.97 -17.12
CA GLN A 25 1.07 -28.93 -16.46
C GLN A 25 2.43 -28.72 -17.13
N ILE A 26 3.17 -29.81 -17.40
CA ILE A 26 4.43 -29.76 -18.14
C ILE A 26 4.21 -29.11 -19.51
N TYR A 27 3.23 -29.58 -20.28
CA TYR A 27 2.96 -29.03 -21.61
C TYR A 27 2.59 -27.53 -21.57
N SER A 28 1.77 -27.12 -20.59
CA SER A 28 1.35 -25.72 -20.45
C SER A 28 2.46 -24.77 -19.98
N SER A 29 3.58 -25.31 -19.49
CA SER A 29 4.68 -24.53 -18.91
C SER A 29 5.90 -24.38 -19.83
N TRP A 30 5.93 -25.05 -20.98
CA TRP A 30 7.09 -25.04 -21.89
C TRP A 30 7.57 -23.64 -22.33
N ASN A 31 6.63 -22.71 -22.49
CA ASN A 31 6.95 -21.34 -22.92
C ASN A 31 6.84 -20.31 -21.79
N LEU A 32 6.56 -20.75 -20.56
CA LEU A 32 6.48 -19.85 -19.40
C LEU A 32 7.87 -19.55 -18.85
N PRO A 33 8.03 -18.46 -18.09
CA PRO A 33 9.23 -18.28 -17.27
C PRO A 33 9.48 -19.50 -16.37
N PRO A 34 10.75 -19.84 -16.08
CA PRO A 34 11.11 -20.99 -15.27
C PRO A 34 10.50 -20.89 -13.86
N GLY A 35 10.37 -22.01 -13.15
CA GLY A 35 9.80 -21.99 -11.82
C GLY A 35 9.83 -23.36 -11.15
N PRO A 36 9.51 -23.44 -9.86
CA PRO A 36 9.43 -24.72 -9.17
C PRO A 36 8.25 -25.53 -9.71
N PHE A 37 8.44 -26.86 -9.77
CA PHE A 37 7.38 -27.77 -10.20
C PHE A 37 6.18 -27.65 -9.23
N PRO A 38 4.95 -27.38 -9.71
CA PRO A 38 3.82 -27.14 -8.84
C PRO A 38 3.14 -28.45 -8.46
N LEU A 39 2.72 -28.55 -7.20
CA LEU A 39 1.99 -29.71 -6.71
C LEU A 39 0.54 -29.70 -7.25
N PRO A 40 -0.06 -30.87 -7.52
CA PRO A 40 -1.48 -30.96 -7.82
C PRO A 40 -2.33 -30.27 -6.74
N PHE A 41 -3.34 -29.51 -7.17
CA PHE A 41 -4.28 -28.73 -6.34
C PHE A 41 -3.69 -27.52 -5.60
N PHE A 42 -2.54 -27.66 -4.94
CA PHE A 42 -1.93 -26.59 -4.14
C PHE A 42 -0.98 -25.69 -4.91
N GLY A 43 -0.52 -26.12 -6.09
CA GLY A 43 0.52 -25.45 -6.85
C GLY A 43 1.81 -25.34 -6.04
N ASN A 44 2.37 -24.14 -5.96
CA ASN A 44 3.61 -23.80 -5.27
C ASN A 44 3.36 -23.18 -3.87
N VAL A 45 2.13 -23.20 -3.33
CA VAL A 45 1.83 -22.55 -2.04
C VAL A 45 2.66 -23.13 -0.91
N LEU A 46 2.90 -24.45 -0.88
CA LEU A 46 3.75 -25.09 0.13
C LEU A 46 5.25 -24.76 -0.02
N GLN A 47 5.63 -24.16 -1.16
CA GLN A 47 7.01 -23.75 -1.45
C GLN A 47 7.23 -22.25 -1.17
N VAL A 48 6.18 -21.53 -0.74
CA VAL A 48 6.21 -20.12 -0.37
C VAL A 48 5.85 -20.00 1.11
N ASP A 49 6.70 -19.35 1.90
CA ASP A 49 6.37 -19.04 3.29
C ASP A 49 5.33 -17.91 3.32
N LEU A 50 4.10 -18.24 3.71
CA LEU A 50 3.00 -17.27 3.80
C LEU A 50 3.16 -16.25 4.93
N LYS A 51 4.13 -16.45 5.84
CA LYS A 51 4.51 -15.44 6.86
C LYS A 51 5.46 -14.39 6.30
N ASP A 52 6.19 -14.72 5.23
CA ASP A 52 7.19 -13.87 4.60
C ASP A 52 7.34 -14.24 3.11
N ILE A 53 6.33 -13.82 2.33
CA ILE A 53 6.29 -14.02 0.89
C ILE A 53 7.46 -13.33 0.17
N PRO A 54 7.84 -12.07 0.50
CA PRO A 54 8.96 -11.40 -0.16
C PRO A 54 10.28 -12.18 -0.01
N LYS A 55 10.58 -12.69 1.19
CA LYS A 55 11.78 -13.53 1.40
C LYS A 55 11.76 -14.81 0.58
N SER A 56 10.59 -15.43 0.43
CA SER A 56 10.41 -16.59 -0.44
C SER A 56 10.67 -16.25 -1.91
N PHE A 57 10.18 -15.10 -2.38
CA PHE A 57 10.45 -14.62 -3.74
C PHE A 57 11.93 -14.34 -3.98
N ASN A 58 12.65 -13.75 -3.02
CA ASN A 58 14.10 -13.56 -3.13
C ASN A 58 14.84 -14.89 -3.26
N LYS A 59 14.49 -15.90 -2.44
CA LYS A 59 15.07 -17.26 -2.54
C LYS A 59 14.80 -17.91 -3.91
N LEU A 60 13.60 -17.74 -4.45
CA LEU A 60 13.22 -18.26 -5.76
C LEU A 60 13.93 -17.51 -6.89
N ALA A 61 14.09 -16.19 -6.78
CA ALA A 61 14.82 -15.37 -7.75
C ALA A 61 16.29 -15.79 -7.86
N LYS A 62 16.95 -16.12 -6.73
CA LYS A 62 18.32 -16.67 -6.73
C LYS A 62 18.42 -18.01 -7.45
N ARG A 63 17.34 -18.81 -7.50
CA ARG A 63 17.32 -20.14 -8.10
C ARG A 63 16.89 -20.14 -9.57
N PHE A 64 15.87 -19.35 -9.92
CA PHE A 64 15.23 -19.37 -11.24
C PHE A 64 15.51 -18.11 -12.07
N GLY A 65 16.20 -17.14 -11.49
CA GLY A 65 16.49 -15.86 -12.13
C GLY A 65 15.42 -14.80 -11.85
N PRO A 66 15.55 -13.61 -12.48
CA PRO A 66 14.76 -12.42 -12.15
C PRO A 66 13.29 -12.48 -12.62
N VAL A 67 12.91 -13.51 -13.38
CA VAL A 67 11.55 -13.70 -13.90
C VAL A 67 11.21 -15.17 -13.76
N PHE A 68 10.24 -15.48 -12.91
CA PHE A 68 9.87 -16.87 -12.63
C PHE A 68 8.37 -17.05 -12.44
N THR A 69 7.90 -18.28 -12.65
CA THR A 69 6.49 -18.65 -12.58
C THR A 69 6.20 -19.40 -11.29
N LEU A 70 5.09 -19.04 -10.65
CA LEU A 70 4.46 -19.75 -9.55
C LEU A 70 2.99 -20.04 -9.90
N HIS A 71 2.44 -21.06 -9.24
CA HIS A 71 1.04 -21.41 -9.25
C HIS A 71 0.54 -21.30 -7.83
N MET A 72 -0.23 -20.27 -7.50
CA MET A 72 -0.79 -20.12 -6.17
C MET A 72 -2.20 -20.71 -6.19
N GLY A 73 -2.35 -21.94 -5.69
CA GLY A 73 -3.54 -22.75 -5.96
C GLY A 73 -3.65 -23.04 -7.46
N SER A 74 -4.78 -22.68 -8.07
CA SER A 74 -5.00 -22.78 -9.52
C SER A 74 -4.51 -21.57 -10.31
N ARG A 75 -4.11 -20.47 -9.63
CA ARG A 75 -3.79 -19.20 -10.28
C ARG A 75 -2.33 -19.16 -10.71
N ARG A 76 -2.09 -18.81 -11.98
CA ARG A 76 -0.74 -18.59 -12.49
C ARG A 76 -0.25 -17.19 -12.14
N VAL A 77 0.95 -17.13 -11.57
CA VAL A 77 1.61 -15.91 -11.12
C VAL A 77 3.01 -15.86 -11.72
N VAL A 78 3.36 -14.76 -12.38
CA VAL A 78 4.73 -14.46 -12.80
C VAL A 78 5.30 -13.39 -11.87
N VAL A 79 6.41 -13.70 -11.21
CA VAL A 79 7.10 -12.78 -10.32
C VAL A 79 8.27 -12.16 -11.06
N LEU A 80 8.40 -10.84 -10.95
CA LEU A 80 9.51 -10.06 -11.47
C LEU A 80 10.31 -9.54 -10.27
N HIS A 81 11.59 -9.88 -10.24
CA HIS A 81 12.47 -9.59 -9.12
C HIS A 81 13.76 -8.94 -9.60
N GLY A 82 14.09 -7.80 -9.01
CA GLY A 82 15.22 -6.95 -9.34
C GLY A 82 14.86 -5.82 -10.31
N TYR A 83 15.60 -4.72 -10.19
CA TYR A 83 15.31 -3.46 -10.87
C TYR A 83 15.11 -3.58 -12.38
N LYS A 84 15.98 -4.30 -13.10
CA LYS A 84 15.90 -4.42 -14.56
C LYS A 84 14.58 -5.05 -15.03
N ALA A 85 14.16 -6.15 -14.42
CA ALA A 85 12.95 -6.88 -14.82
C ALA A 85 11.68 -6.10 -14.47
N VAL A 86 11.63 -5.53 -13.26
CA VAL A 86 10.50 -4.73 -12.79
C VAL A 86 10.35 -3.45 -13.61
N LYS A 87 11.44 -2.72 -13.87
CA LYS A 87 11.43 -1.50 -14.68
C LYS A 87 10.95 -1.77 -16.10
N GLU A 88 11.41 -2.85 -16.73
CA GLU A 88 11.01 -3.23 -18.08
C GLU A 88 9.49 -3.45 -18.18
N VAL A 89 8.90 -4.16 -17.21
CA VAL A 89 7.46 -4.40 -17.18
C VAL A 89 6.65 -3.14 -16.86
N LEU A 90 7.06 -2.38 -15.85
CA LEU A 90 6.30 -1.20 -15.43
C LEU A 90 6.43 -0.02 -16.42
N LEU A 91 7.57 0.11 -17.11
CA LEU A 91 7.85 1.27 -17.96
C LEU A 91 7.90 1.00 -19.46
N ASN A 92 8.35 -0.18 -19.90
CA ASN A 92 8.46 -0.48 -21.33
C ASN A 92 7.21 -1.22 -21.83
N HIS A 93 6.67 -2.15 -21.02
CA HIS A 93 5.44 -2.90 -21.31
C HIS A 93 4.21 -2.36 -20.57
N LYS A 94 4.08 -1.02 -20.59
CA LYS A 94 3.10 -0.26 -19.81
C LYS A 94 1.65 -0.68 -20.05
N ASN A 95 1.30 -1.14 -21.25
CA ASN A 95 -0.09 -1.46 -21.60
C ASN A 95 -0.39 -2.94 -21.35
N GLU A 96 0.57 -3.80 -21.70
CA GLU A 96 0.54 -5.25 -21.60
C GLU A 96 0.35 -5.70 -20.15
N PHE A 97 0.94 -4.99 -19.19
CA PHE A 97 0.83 -5.30 -17.77
C PHE A 97 0.09 -4.22 -16.97
N SER A 98 -0.82 -3.46 -17.61
CA SER A 98 -1.64 -2.47 -16.93
C SER A 98 -2.87 -3.05 -16.22
N GLY A 99 -3.13 -4.35 -16.34
CA GLY A 99 -4.22 -5.00 -15.62
C GLY A 99 -3.98 -5.04 -14.12
N ARG A 100 -5.04 -5.32 -13.36
CA ARG A 100 -5.01 -5.51 -11.91
C ARG A 100 -5.37 -6.96 -11.63
N GLY A 101 -4.42 -7.70 -11.05
CA GLY A 101 -4.69 -9.05 -10.57
C GLY A 101 -5.70 -9.00 -9.44
N ASP A 102 -6.60 -9.97 -9.43
CA ASP A 102 -7.68 -10.04 -8.44
C ASP A 102 -7.13 -10.46 -7.05
N ILE A 103 -7.63 -9.76 -6.03
CA ILE A 103 -7.43 -10.08 -4.61
C ILE A 103 -8.80 -10.46 -4.03
N PRO A 104 -9.11 -11.76 -3.89
CA PRO A 104 -10.47 -12.23 -3.64
C PRO A 104 -11.15 -11.65 -2.40
N VAL A 105 -10.41 -11.35 -1.34
CA VAL A 105 -10.98 -10.78 -0.12
C VAL A 105 -11.64 -9.40 -0.34
N PHE A 106 -11.24 -8.68 -1.39
CA PHE A 106 -11.86 -7.41 -1.80
C PHE A 106 -12.98 -7.57 -2.84
N GLN A 107 -13.15 -8.76 -3.42
CA GLN A 107 -14.14 -9.02 -4.47
C GLN A 107 -15.39 -9.76 -3.98
N GLU A 108 -15.38 -10.26 -2.74
CA GLU A 108 -16.55 -10.96 -2.19
C GLU A 108 -17.75 -10.03 -1.95
N TYR A 109 -18.96 -10.61 -2.01
CA TYR A 109 -20.25 -9.98 -1.66
C TYR A 109 -20.83 -8.92 -2.59
N ARG A 110 -20.67 -9.03 -3.93
CA ARG A 110 -21.25 -8.06 -4.88
C ARG A 110 -20.91 -6.61 -4.50
N MET A 111 -19.81 -6.41 -3.78
CA MET A 111 -19.35 -5.08 -3.46
C MET A 111 -18.84 -4.53 -4.78
N ALA A 112 -19.51 -3.50 -5.32
CA ALA A 112 -19.07 -2.79 -6.50
C ALA A 112 -17.53 -2.77 -6.60
N ILE A 113 -17.01 -3.11 -7.77
CA ILE A 113 -15.57 -3.16 -7.99
C ILE A 113 -15.04 -1.72 -7.81
N SER A 114 -14.11 -1.55 -6.86
CA SER A 114 -13.28 -0.35 -6.73
C SER A 114 -12.92 0.19 -8.10
N TRP A 115 -13.19 1.45 -8.41
CA TRP A 115 -12.87 1.97 -9.75
C TRP A 115 -11.39 2.18 -10.01
N ILE A 116 -10.56 2.27 -8.96
CA ILE A 116 -9.16 2.70 -9.08
C ILE A 116 -8.20 1.60 -8.64
N ILE A 117 -8.32 1.12 -7.39
CA ILE A 117 -7.34 0.22 -6.78
C ILE A 117 -7.53 -1.19 -7.33
N PHE A 118 -8.77 -1.71 -7.28
CA PHE A 118 -9.09 -3.10 -7.63
C PHE A 118 -9.83 -3.27 -8.97
N ASN A 119 -9.94 -2.21 -9.80
CA ASN A 119 -10.56 -2.28 -11.13
C ASN A 119 -9.62 -2.91 -12.17
N ASN A 120 -10.07 -3.98 -12.83
CA ASN A 120 -9.43 -4.54 -14.02
C ASN A 120 -10.24 -4.31 -15.32
N GLY A 121 -11.37 -3.63 -15.23
CA GLY A 121 -12.28 -3.37 -16.34
C GLY A 121 -11.88 -2.19 -17.23
N PRO A 122 -12.58 -2.00 -18.36
CA PRO A 122 -12.28 -0.97 -19.36
C PRO A 122 -12.45 0.45 -18.81
N THR A 123 -13.31 0.63 -17.81
CA THR A 123 -13.60 1.94 -17.17
C THR A 123 -12.46 2.47 -16.31
N TRP A 124 -11.51 1.61 -15.91
CA TRP A 124 -10.43 1.98 -14.99
C TRP A 124 -9.64 3.19 -15.48
N LYS A 125 -9.31 3.24 -16.78
CA LYS A 125 -8.45 4.27 -17.34
C LYS A 125 -9.09 5.65 -17.24
N ASP A 126 -10.37 5.75 -17.56
CA ASP A 126 -11.11 7.01 -17.59
C ASP A 126 -11.40 7.49 -16.17
N VAL A 127 -11.86 6.60 -15.29
CA VAL A 127 -12.07 6.95 -13.88
C VAL A 127 -10.75 7.38 -13.22
N ARG A 128 -9.67 6.62 -13.41
CA ARG A 128 -8.37 6.98 -12.83
C ARG A 128 -7.90 8.35 -13.31
N ARG A 129 -8.05 8.64 -14.61
CA ARG A 129 -7.68 9.95 -15.16
C ARG A 129 -8.53 11.05 -14.54
N PHE A 130 -9.84 10.82 -14.43
CA PHE A 130 -10.77 11.76 -13.81
C PHE A 130 -10.40 12.02 -12.34
N SER A 131 -10.21 10.97 -11.53
CA SER A 131 -9.80 11.09 -10.13
C SER A 131 -8.46 11.79 -9.96
N LEU A 132 -7.47 11.54 -10.83
CA LEU A 132 -6.20 12.26 -10.82
C LEU A 132 -6.39 13.75 -11.14
N SER A 133 -7.29 14.10 -12.06
CA SER A 133 -7.63 15.49 -12.34
C SER A 133 -8.27 16.14 -11.12
N ILE A 134 -9.28 15.51 -10.50
CA ILE A 134 -9.95 16.09 -9.31
C ILE A 134 -8.94 16.26 -8.17
N LEU A 135 -8.15 15.22 -7.86
CA LEU A 135 -7.12 15.32 -6.81
C LEU A 135 -6.12 16.42 -7.12
N ARG A 136 -5.83 16.69 -8.40
CA ARG A 136 -4.97 17.79 -8.81
C ARG A 136 -5.65 19.15 -8.65
N ASP A 137 -6.90 19.26 -9.04
CA ASP A 137 -7.63 20.52 -9.08
C ASP A 137 -8.11 20.94 -7.66
N TYR A 138 -8.43 19.99 -6.79
CA TYR A 138 -8.85 20.20 -5.38
C TYR A 138 -7.73 19.96 -4.34
N GLY A 139 -6.54 19.56 -4.79
CA GLY A 139 -5.41 19.25 -3.92
C GLY A 139 -4.02 19.62 -4.47
N MET A 140 -3.69 19.27 -5.72
CA MET A 140 -2.33 19.44 -6.25
C MET A 140 -2.02 20.78 -6.96
N GLY A 141 -2.82 21.83 -6.76
CA GLY A 141 -2.23 23.17 -6.74
C GLY A 141 -1.30 23.25 -5.53
N LYS A 142 0.00 23.56 -5.70
CA LYS A 142 1.02 23.46 -4.62
C LYS A 142 0.57 24.07 -3.28
N GLN A 143 -0.23 25.14 -3.33
CA GLN A 143 -0.71 25.86 -2.16
C GLN A 143 -1.90 25.18 -1.44
N GLY A 144 -2.74 24.37 -2.11
CA GLY A 144 -3.95 23.78 -1.51
C GLY A 144 -3.65 22.66 -0.53
N ASN A 145 -2.96 21.61 -0.99
CA ASN A 145 -2.55 20.50 -0.12
C ASN A 145 -1.55 20.95 0.96
N GLU A 146 -0.61 21.83 0.62
CA GLU A 146 0.35 22.35 1.60
C GLU A 146 -0.37 23.05 2.76
N VAL A 147 -1.29 23.98 2.46
CA VAL A 147 -2.06 24.70 3.50
C VAL A 147 -2.91 23.73 4.32
N ARG A 148 -3.53 22.73 3.68
CA ARG A 148 -4.32 21.70 4.36
C ARG A 148 -3.48 20.88 5.35
N ILE A 149 -2.30 20.42 4.92
CA ILE A 149 -1.38 19.65 5.77
C ILE A 149 -0.78 20.54 6.87
N GLN A 150 -0.40 21.79 6.56
CA GLN A 150 0.07 22.75 7.55
C GLN A 150 -0.98 23.03 8.62
N ARG A 151 -2.25 23.21 8.22
CA ARG A 151 -3.37 23.36 9.16
C ARG A 151 -3.49 22.12 10.05
N GLU A 152 -3.44 20.93 9.48
CA GLU A 152 -3.53 19.69 10.26
C GLU A 152 -2.32 19.47 11.18
N SER A 153 -1.12 19.86 10.74
CA SER A 153 0.10 19.76 11.55
C SER A 153 0.02 20.57 12.84
N ARG A 154 -0.69 21.71 12.85
CA ARG A 154 -0.90 22.51 14.06
C ARG A 154 -1.75 21.75 15.07
N PHE A 155 -2.86 21.15 14.63
CA PHE A 155 -3.69 20.33 15.49
C PHE A 155 -2.94 19.10 16.00
N LEU A 156 -2.17 18.42 15.14
CA LEU A 156 -1.32 17.31 15.56
C LEU A 156 -0.34 17.72 16.68
N VAL A 157 0.33 18.86 16.50
CA VAL A 157 1.25 19.41 17.51
C VAL A 157 0.50 19.75 18.80
N GLU A 158 -0.68 20.36 18.74
CA GLU A 158 -1.51 20.64 19.92
C GLU A 158 -1.91 19.37 20.67
N GLU A 159 -2.33 18.31 19.97
CA GLU A 159 -2.67 17.03 20.59
C GLU A 159 -1.46 16.34 21.19
N LEU A 160 -0.30 16.40 20.52
CA LEU A 160 0.97 15.91 21.08
C LEU A 160 1.36 16.67 22.36
N LYS A 161 1.15 17.99 22.44
CA LYS A 161 1.39 18.77 23.67
C LYS A 161 0.51 18.30 24.83
N LYS A 162 -0.73 17.89 24.57
CA LYS A 162 -1.66 17.39 25.60
C LYS A 162 -1.18 16.09 26.27
N THR A 163 -0.28 15.34 25.64
CA THR A 163 0.34 14.16 26.26
C THR A 163 1.24 14.52 27.46
N LYS A 164 1.69 15.79 27.57
CA LYS A 164 2.53 16.29 28.68
C LYS A 164 3.78 15.43 28.94
N GLY A 165 4.37 14.90 27.88
CA GLY A 165 5.55 14.01 27.97
C GLY A 165 5.27 12.65 28.62
N GLN A 166 4.00 12.27 28.79
CA GLN A 166 3.63 10.95 29.29
C GLN A 166 3.65 9.90 28.18
N PRO A 167 3.90 8.62 28.51
CA PRO A 167 3.88 7.54 27.53
C PRO A 167 2.52 7.38 26.86
N PHE A 168 2.50 7.34 25.52
CA PHE A 168 1.29 7.06 24.74
C PHE A 168 1.58 6.17 23.53
N ASP A 169 0.54 5.52 23.01
CA ASP A 169 0.60 4.79 21.73
C ASP A 169 0.35 5.78 20.59
N PRO A 170 1.29 5.94 19.64
CA PRO A 170 1.16 6.91 18.56
C PRO A 170 0.12 6.54 17.51
N THR A 171 -0.37 5.29 17.48
CA THR A 171 -1.09 4.71 16.34
C THR A 171 -2.30 5.53 15.92
N PHE A 172 -3.17 5.86 16.87
CA PHE A 172 -4.39 6.61 16.58
C PHE A 172 -4.24 8.13 16.77
N LEU A 173 -3.17 8.61 17.40
CA LEU A 173 -2.92 10.05 17.51
C LEU A 173 -2.28 10.58 16.22
N ILE A 174 -1.19 9.95 15.78
CA ILE A 174 -0.47 10.38 14.57
C ILE A 174 -1.29 10.05 13.32
N GLY A 175 -2.01 8.92 13.32
CA GLY A 175 -2.88 8.53 12.21
C GLY A 175 -4.01 9.51 11.94
N CYS A 176 -4.42 10.33 12.92
CA CYS A 176 -5.49 11.31 12.73
C CYS A 176 -5.09 12.40 11.71
N ALA A 177 -3.80 12.71 11.59
CA ALA A 177 -3.34 13.73 10.65
C ALA A 177 -3.61 13.34 9.18
N PRO A 178 -3.06 12.25 8.63
CA PRO A 178 -3.39 11.83 7.26
C PRO A 178 -4.88 11.49 7.10
N PHE A 179 -5.54 10.94 8.14
CA PHE A 179 -6.99 10.70 8.13
C PHE A 179 -7.80 11.98 7.88
N ASN A 180 -7.48 13.07 8.60
CA ASN A 180 -8.16 14.35 8.44
C ASN A 180 -7.81 15.04 7.12
N VAL A 181 -6.56 14.91 6.64
CA VAL A 181 -6.17 15.48 5.34
C VAL A 181 -6.99 14.84 4.22
N ILE A 182 -7.09 13.51 4.18
CA ILE A 182 -7.89 12.84 3.15
C ILE A 182 -9.40 13.05 3.36
N ALA A 183 -9.87 13.12 4.61
CA ALA A 183 -11.29 13.41 4.89
C ALA A 183 -11.72 14.81 4.42
N ASP A 184 -10.84 15.81 4.53
CA ASP A 184 -11.08 17.16 4.03
C ASP A 184 -11.14 17.16 2.49
N ILE A 185 -10.28 16.39 1.82
CA ILE A 185 -10.29 16.23 0.35
C ILE A 185 -11.55 15.51 -0.13
N LEU A 186 -12.00 14.48 0.59
CA LEU A 186 -13.10 13.63 0.16
C LEU A 186 -14.48 14.16 0.54
N PHE A 187 -14.61 14.76 1.72
CA PHE A 187 -15.90 15.07 2.34
C PHE A 187 -16.00 16.49 2.90
N ASN A 188 -15.00 17.34 2.62
CA ASN A 188 -14.86 18.70 3.17
C ASN A 188 -15.07 18.71 4.70
N LYS A 189 -14.51 17.70 5.38
CA LYS A 189 -14.74 17.44 6.79
C LYS A 189 -13.44 17.12 7.53
N ARG A 190 -13.27 17.79 8.67
CA ARG A 190 -12.26 17.48 9.68
C ARG A 190 -12.92 16.92 10.94
N PHE A 191 -12.28 15.94 11.56
CA PHE A 191 -12.69 15.33 12.82
C PHE A 191 -11.83 15.81 13.98
N ASP A 192 -12.44 15.91 15.16
CA ASP A 192 -11.69 15.99 16.42
C ASP A 192 -10.94 14.68 16.66
N TYR A 193 -9.77 14.73 17.32
CA TYR A 193 -8.95 13.53 17.55
C TYR A 193 -9.62 12.54 18.51
N ASN A 194 -10.56 13.01 19.33
CA ASN A 194 -11.37 12.18 20.23
C ASN A 194 -12.73 11.80 19.64
N ASP A 195 -13.01 12.14 18.38
CA ASP A 195 -14.25 11.73 17.72
C ASP A 195 -14.33 10.20 17.63
N LYS A 196 -15.35 9.63 18.27
CA LYS A 196 -15.52 8.18 18.36
C LYS A 196 -15.69 7.51 17.00
N LYS A 197 -16.30 8.20 16.02
CA LYS A 197 -16.53 7.66 14.67
C LYS A 197 -15.22 7.67 13.87
N ALA A 198 -14.42 8.72 13.99
CA ALA A 198 -13.09 8.81 13.40
C ALA A 198 -12.15 7.72 13.95
N LEU A 199 -12.05 7.60 15.28
CA LEU A 199 -11.24 6.58 15.94
C LEU A 199 -11.70 5.16 15.56
N ARG A 200 -13.02 4.93 15.42
CA ARG A 200 -13.55 3.66 14.93
C ARG A 200 -13.10 3.35 13.51
N LEU A 201 -13.23 4.31 12.58
CA LEU A 201 -12.81 4.13 11.19
C LEU A 201 -11.31 3.87 11.07
N MET A 202 -10.49 4.62 11.80
CA MET A 202 -9.04 4.40 11.84
C MET A 202 -8.68 3.03 12.41
N SER A 203 -9.38 2.58 13.46
CA SER A 203 -9.20 1.22 14.00
C SER A 203 -9.55 0.14 12.96
N LEU A 204 -10.58 0.35 12.14
CA LEU A 204 -10.92 -0.56 11.05
C LEU A 204 -9.84 -0.57 9.95
N PHE A 205 -9.29 0.60 9.59
CA PHE A 205 -8.20 0.69 8.62
C PHE A 205 -6.96 -0.05 9.11
N ASN A 206 -6.58 0.19 10.36
CA ASN A 206 -5.42 -0.45 10.97
C ASN A 206 -5.58 -1.97 11.09
N GLU A 207 -6.74 -2.42 11.57
CA GLU A 207 -7.07 -3.85 11.66
C GLU A 207 -7.08 -4.50 10.27
N ASN A 208 -7.60 -3.81 9.24
CA ASN A 208 -7.59 -4.34 7.88
C ASN A 208 -6.18 -4.49 7.32
N PHE A 209 -5.32 -3.49 7.50
CA PHE A 209 -3.93 -3.54 7.02
C PHE A 209 -3.12 -4.63 7.74
N TYR A 210 -3.35 -4.80 9.05
CA TYR A 210 -2.82 -5.92 9.81
C TYR A 210 -3.32 -7.26 9.25
N LEU A 211 -4.64 -7.46 9.16
CA LEU A 211 -5.25 -8.71 8.72
C LEU A 211 -4.79 -9.10 7.31
N LEU A 212 -4.79 -8.16 6.37
CA LEU A 212 -4.30 -8.36 5.00
C LEU A 212 -2.85 -8.84 4.95
N SER A 213 -2.06 -8.51 5.96
CA SER A 213 -0.65 -8.90 6.08
C SER A 213 -0.43 -10.21 6.84
N THR A 214 -1.50 -10.87 7.30
CA THR A 214 -1.42 -12.15 8.01
C THR A 214 -1.38 -13.36 7.06
N PRO A 215 -0.74 -14.48 7.47
CA PRO A 215 -0.68 -15.71 6.66
C PRO A 215 -2.04 -16.27 6.28
N TRP A 216 -3.04 -16.14 7.15
CA TRP A 216 -4.40 -16.64 6.89
C TRP A 216 -5.05 -15.92 5.71
N ILE A 217 -4.92 -14.58 5.62
CA ILE A 217 -5.47 -13.82 4.49
C ILE A 217 -4.65 -14.07 3.22
N GLN A 218 -3.34 -14.24 3.33
CA GLN A 218 -2.52 -14.67 2.20
C GLN A 218 -2.95 -16.03 1.66
N LEU A 219 -3.25 -17.01 2.54
CA LEU A 219 -3.83 -18.29 2.13
C LEU A 219 -5.22 -18.11 1.49
N TYR A 220 -6.07 -17.31 2.13
CA TYR A 220 -7.42 -17.00 1.65
C TYR A 220 -7.43 -16.47 0.21
N ASN A 221 -6.58 -15.49 -0.09
CA ASN A 221 -6.50 -14.85 -1.40
C ASN A 221 -6.11 -15.82 -2.54
N ASN A 222 -5.55 -16.99 -2.20
CA ASN A 222 -5.16 -18.01 -3.17
C ASN A 222 -6.14 -19.20 -3.24
N PHE A 223 -7.02 -19.36 -2.25
CA PHE A 223 -8.00 -20.47 -2.16
C PHE A 223 -9.40 -20.02 -1.76
N ALA A 224 -9.80 -18.81 -2.14
CA ALA A 224 -11.05 -18.19 -1.70
C ALA A 224 -12.28 -19.07 -1.97
N ASP A 225 -12.37 -19.71 -3.13
CA ASP A 225 -13.50 -20.59 -3.50
C ASP A 225 -13.74 -21.71 -2.49
N TYR A 226 -12.69 -22.22 -1.85
CA TYR A 226 -12.76 -23.29 -0.86
C TYR A 226 -12.90 -22.74 0.57
N LEU A 227 -12.24 -21.62 0.87
CA LEU A 227 -12.12 -21.11 2.23
C LEU A 227 -13.23 -20.13 2.63
N ARG A 228 -14.00 -19.58 1.67
CA ARG A 228 -15.04 -18.56 1.92
C ARG A 228 -16.10 -18.98 2.94
N TYR A 229 -16.47 -20.25 2.96
CA TYR A 229 -17.51 -20.77 3.85
C TYR A 229 -16.96 -21.23 5.20
N LEU A 230 -15.65 -21.20 5.41
CA LEU A 230 -15.02 -21.57 6.68
C LEU A 230 -14.99 -20.37 7.64
N PRO A 231 -14.94 -20.60 8.96
CA PRO A 231 -14.63 -19.53 9.90
C PRO A 231 -13.18 -19.07 9.72
N GLY A 232 -12.91 -17.79 9.96
CA GLY A 232 -11.56 -17.24 9.90
C GLY A 232 -11.56 -15.72 9.88
N SER A 233 -10.36 -15.13 9.95
CA SER A 233 -10.20 -13.66 10.01
C SER A 233 -10.62 -12.95 8.72
N HIS A 234 -10.77 -13.66 7.59
CA HIS A 234 -11.31 -13.11 6.34
C HIS A 234 -12.73 -12.56 6.52
N ARG A 235 -13.57 -13.20 7.36
CA ARG A 235 -14.92 -12.70 7.66
C ARG A 235 -14.90 -11.40 8.44
N LYS A 236 -13.95 -11.28 9.38
CA LYS A 236 -13.75 -10.06 10.17
C LYS A 236 -13.28 -8.92 9.27
N LEU A 237 -12.34 -9.18 8.38
CA LEU A 237 -11.90 -8.23 7.35
C LEU A 237 -13.07 -7.79 6.45
N MET A 238 -13.90 -8.71 5.96
CA MET A 238 -15.09 -8.36 5.15
C MET A 238 -16.10 -7.51 5.93
N LYS A 239 -16.35 -7.83 7.20
CA LYS A 239 -17.23 -7.03 8.07
C LYS A 239 -16.69 -5.60 8.20
N ASN A 240 -15.39 -5.45 8.42
CA ASN A 240 -14.74 -4.15 8.52
C ASN A 240 -14.85 -3.36 7.21
N ILE A 241 -14.57 -3.98 6.06
CA ILE A 241 -14.72 -3.37 4.73
C ILE A 241 -16.18 -2.91 4.50
N SER A 242 -17.16 -3.73 4.90
CA SER A 242 -18.58 -3.36 4.79
C SER A 242 -18.94 -2.15 5.66
N GLU A 243 -18.39 -2.04 6.87
CA GLU A 243 -18.62 -0.90 7.76
C GLU A 243 -18.04 0.40 7.18
N ILE A 244 -16.82 0.33 6.61
CA ILE A 244 -16.18 1.46 5.92
C ILE A 244 -16.99 1.88 4.67
N LYS A 245 -17.40 0.91 3.83
CA LYS A 245 -18.21 1.19 2.64
C LYS A 245 -19.54 1.83 3.01
N GLN A 246 -20.19 1.34 4.06
CA GLN A 246 -21.46 1.90 4.55
C GLN A 246 -21.29 3.36 4.99
N TYR A 247 -20.20 3.68 5.68
CA TYR A 247 -19.88 5.06 6.05
C TYR A 247 -19.70 5.96 4.82
N ALA A 248 -18.93 5.50 3.82
CA ALA A 248 -18.73 6.25 2.58
C ALA A 248 -20.05 6.47 1.80
N LEU A 249 -20.92 5.45 1.78
CA LEU A 249 -22.26 5.54 1.17
C LEU A 249 -23.17 6.55 1.88
N GLU A 250 -23.17 6.56 3.21
CA GLU A 250 -23.89 7.57 4.00
C GLU A 250 -23.42 8.98 3.63
N LYS A 251 -22.09 9.18 3.57
CA LYS A 251 -21.52 10.49 3.21
C LYS A 251 -21.87 10.89 1.78
N ALA A 252 -21.78 9.97 0.81
CA ALA A 252 -22.17 10.24 -0.57
C ALA A 252 -23.65 10.64 -0.68
N LYS A 253 -24.55 9.99 0.08
CA LYS A 253 -25.98 10.36 0.12
C LYS A 253 -26.21 11.74 0.74
N GLU A 254 -25.52 12.07 1.83
CA GLU A 254 -25.59 13.41 2.45
C GLU A 254 -25.13 14.51 1.47
N HIS A 255 -24.06 14.25 0.70
CA HIS A 255 -23.57 15.18 -0.30
C HIS A 255 -24.58 15.36 -1.43
N LEU A 256 -25.18 14.26 -1.92
CA LEU A 256 -26.21 14.32 -2.96
C LEU A 256 -27.42 15.18 -2.55
N GLN A 257 -27.85 15.12 -1.29
CA GLN A 257 -28.96 15.93 -0.78
C GLN A 257 -28.67 17.44 -0.77
N SER A 258 -27.40 17.83 -0.72
CA SER A 258 -26.94 19.22 -0.60
C SER A 258 -26.05 19.65 -1.77
N LEU A 259 -26.12 18.93 -2.89
CA LEU A 259 -25.24 19.12 -4.04
C LEU A 259 -25.58 20.43 -4.76
N ASP A 260 -24.60 21.32 -4.88
CA ASP A 260 -24.64 22.45 -5.82
C ASP A 260 -23.71 22.14 -7.00
N SER A 261 -24.31 21.89 -8.17
CA SER A 261 -23.57 21.59 -9.41
C SER A 261 -22.64 22.72 -9.86
N ASN A 262 -22.89 23.97 -9.46
CA ASN A 262 -22.07 25.11 -9.82
C ASN A 262 -20.87 25.30 -8.88
N CYS A 263 -20.95 24.78 -7.66
CA CYS A 263 -19.94 24.95 -6.62
C CYS A 263 -19.61 23.61 -5.93
N PRO A 264 -18.86 22.69 -6.58
CA PRO A 264 -18.50 21.43 -5.96
C PRO A 264 -17.54 21.67 -4.79
N ARG A 265 -17.85 21.13 -3.62
CA ARG A 265 -17.10 21.37 -2.38
C ARG A 265 -15.85 20.50 -2.26
N ASP A 266 -15.93 19.26 -2.74
CA ASP A 266 -14.92 18.22 -2.55
C ASP A 266 -15.00 17.15 -3.66
N VAL A 267 -14.16 16.11 -3.54
CA VAL A 267 -14.14 14.99 -4.49
C VAL A 267 -15.50 14.29 -4.59
N THR A 268 -16.26 14.18 -3.49
CA THR A 268 -17.57 13.53 -3.50
C THR A 268 -18.53 14.31 -4.39
N ASP A 269 -18.62 15.63 -4.24
CA ASP A 269 -19.45 16.46 -5.12
C ASP A 269 -19.04 16.38 -6.59
N CYS A 270 -17.73 16.35 -6.88
CA CYS A 270 -17.24 16.18 -8.26
C CYS A 270 -17.71 14.84 -8.87
N LEU A 271 -17.62 13.74 -8.11
CA LEU A 271 -18.07 12.43 -8.58
C LEU A 271 -19.60 12.37 -8.76
N LEU A 272 -20.36 12.99 -7.85
CA LEU A 272 -21.82 13.06 -7.95
C LEU A 272 -22.27 13.93 -9.13
N LYS A 273 -21.52 15.00 -9.45
CA LYS A 273 -21.78 15.83 -10.64
C LYS A 273 -21.59 15.05 -11.93
N GLU A 274 -20.56 14.19 -12.04
CA GLU A 274 -20.43 13.30 -13.21
C GLU A 274 -21.55 12.26 -13.28
N MET A 275 -21.97 11.73 -12.12
CA MET A 275 -23.15 10.84 -12.05
C MET A 275 -24.43 11.52 -12.57
N GLU A 276 -24.66 12.80 -12.26
CA GLU A 276 -25.79 13.56 -12.78
C GLU A 276 -25.71 13.75 -14.30
N LYS A 277 -24.52 13.99 -14.86
CA LYS A 277 -24.31 14.11 -16.31
C LYS A 277 -24.61 12.81 -17.07
N GLU A 278 -24.36 11.66 -16.45
CA GLU A 278 -24.60 10.34 -17.04
C GLU A 278 -26.00 9.76 -16.77
N LYS A 279 -26.91 10.52 -16.15
CA LYS A 279 -28.26 10.04 -15.76
C LYS A 279 -29.09 9.47 -16.92
N HIS A 280 -28.83 9.91 -18.15
CA HIS A 280 -29.50 9.43 -19.36
C HIS A 280 -28.64 8.47 -20.20
N SER A 281 -27.46 8.09 -19.72
CA SER A 281 -26.61 7.09 -20.38
C SER A 281 -27.24 5.70 -20.28
N LYS A 282 -27.13 4.91 -21.36
CA LYS A 282 -27.58 3.50 -21.36
C LYS A 282 -26.72 2.61 -20.46
N GLU A 283 -25.46 2.98 -20.27
CA GLU A 283 -24.49 2.28 -19.43
C GLU A 283 -23.77 3.33 -18.56
N PRO A 284 -24.39 3.77 -17.44
CA PRO A 284 -23.76 4.77 -16.57
C PRO A 284 -22.54 4.14 -15.89
N ILE A 285 -21.39 4.78 -16.10
CA ILE A 285 -20.15 4.42 -15.41
C ILE A 285 -20.32 4.80 -13.95
N TYR A 286 -20.83 6.03 -13.70
CA TYR A 286 -20.98 6.58 -12.36
C TYR A 286 -22.28 6.12 -11.69
N THR A 287 -22.14 5.34 -10.62
CA THR A 287 -23.27 4.89 -9.78
C THR A 287 -22.96 5.19 -8.32
N MET A 288 -24.01 5.37 -7.51
CA MET A 288 -23.86 5.64 -6.08
C MET A 288 -23.02 4.55 -5.37
N GLU A 289 -23.21 3.29 -5.76
CA GLU A 289 -22.44 2.18 -5.18
C GLU A 289 -20.96 2.30 -5.50
N ASN A 290 -20.63 2.53 -6.77
CA ASN A 290 -19.27 2.64 -7.22
C ASN A 290 -18.55 3.88 -6.66
N ILE A 291 -19.26 5.01 -6.55
CA ILE A 291 -18.76 6.23 -5.90
C ILE A 291 -18.41 5.92 -4.45
N SER A 292 -19.30 5.24 -3.72
CA SER A 292 -19.08 4.88 -2.31
C SER A 292 -17.86 3.99 -2.11
N VAL A 293 -17.64 3.02 -3.01
CA VAL A 293 -16.43 2.17 -2.96
C VAL A 293 -15.19 2.99 -3.29
N THR A 294 -15.24 3.85 -4.30
CA THR A 294 -14.11 4.73 -4.67
C THR A 294 -13.71 5.66 -3.52
N LEU A 295 -14.69 6.23 -2.82
CA LEU A 295 -14.47 7.06 -1.64
C LEU A 295 -13.86 6.24 -0.48
N ALA A 296 -14.38 5.04 -0.22
CA ALA A 296 -13.82 4.13 0.78
C ALA A 296 -12.36 3.74 0.48
N ASP A 297 -12.04 3.45 -0.78
CA ASP A 297 -10.69 3.11 -1.22
C ASP A 297 -9.71 4.26 -1.04
N MET A 298 -10.09 5.47 -1.49
CA MET A 298 -9.27 6.66 -1.31
C MET A 298 -9.05 6.96 0.17
N PHE A 299 -10.09 6.78 0.99
CA PHE A 299 -10.02 7.05 2.42
C PHE A 299 -9.08 6.08 3.14
N PHE A 300 -9.20 4.77 2.86
CA PHE A 300 -8.31 3.76 3.40
C PHE A 300 -6.86 3.98 2.94
N ALA A 301 -6.64 4.12 1.63
CA ALA A 301 -5.30 4.25 1.05
C ALA A 301 -4.59 5.54 1.50
N GLY A 302 -5.31 6.66 1.56
CA GLY A 302 -4.79 7.96 2.00
C GLY A 302 -4.55 8.07 3.51
N THR A 303 -5.15 7.19 4.32
CA THR A 303 -4.92 7.19 5.76
C THR A 303 -3.82 6.21 6.17
N GLU A 304 -4.01 4.94 5.86
CA GLU A 304 -3.32 3.86 6.58
C GLU A 304 -1.83 3.77 6.22
N THR A 305 -1.50 4.01 4.94
CA THR A 305 -0.12 3.89 4.45
C THR A 305 0.77 5.04 4.93
N THR A 306 0.28 6.29 4.87
CA THR A 306 1.00 7.45 5.46
C THR A 306 1.12 7.28 6.98
N SER A 307 0.03 6.93 7.68
CA SER A 307 0.03 6.71 9.13
C SER A 307 1.08 5.68 9.56
N THR A 308 1.12 4.53 8.87
CA THR A 308 2.09 3.47 9.16
C THR A 308 3.52 3.89 8.86
N THR A 309 3.75 4.64 7.78
CA THR A 309 5.08 5.18 7.45
C THR A 309 5.56 6.17 8.52
N MET A 310 4.69 7.07 8.99
CA MET A 310 5.00 8.01 10.08
C MET A 310 5.31 7.27 11.38
N ARG A 311 4.51 6.27 11.75
CA ARG A 311 4.73 5.43 12.94
C ARG A 311 6.06 4.68 12.87
N TYR A 312 6.41 4.09 11.72
CA TYR A 312 7.72 3.50 11.53
C TYR A 312 8.83 4.54 11.63
N GLY A 313 8.65 5.71 11.00
CA GLY A 313 9.61 6.80 11.02
C GLY A 313 9.98 7.21 12.44
N LEU A 314 8.99 7.42 13.31
CA LEU A 314 9.27 7.75 14.71
C LEU A 314 9.98 6.61 15.46
N LEU A 315 9.59 5.35 15.23
CA LEU A 315 10.26 4.19 15.85
C LEU A 315 11.73 4.08 15.43
N ILE A 316 12.00 4.33 14.14
CA ILE A 316 13.36 4.34 13.58
C ILE A 316 14.18 5.47 14.18
N LEU A 317 13.64 6.69 14.25
CA LEU A 317 14.37 7.84 14.82
C LEU A 317 14.68 7.65 16.30
N MET A 318 13.78 7.02 17.07
CA MET A 318 14.07 6.64 18.45
C MET A 318 15.18 5.58 18.58
N LYS A 319 15.38 4.74 17.56
CA LYS A 319 16.49 3.78 17.50
C LYS A 319 17.83 4.46 17.18
N TYR A 320 17.80 5.53 16.39
CA TYR A 320 18.98 6.27 15.94
C TYR A 320 18.92 7.74 16.40
N PRO A 321 19.10 8.01 17.71
CA PRO A 321 18.99 9.37 18.26
C PRO A 321 19.96 10.38 17.62
N GLU A 322 21.11 9.92 17.12
CA GLU A 322 22.07 10.73 16.37
C GLU A 322 21.52 11.23 15.02
N ILE A 323 20.59 10.50 14.42
CA ILE A 323 19.88 10.92 13.21
C ILE A 323 18.81 11.96 13.58
N GLU A 324 18.09 11.74 14.68
CA GLU A 324 17.13 12.72 15.21
C GLU A 324 17.81 14.07 15.53
N GLU A 325 18.99 14.05 16.15
CA GLU A 325 19.76 15.26 16.47
C GLU A 325 20.17 16.05 15.22
N LYS A 326 20.64 15.38 14.17
CA LYS A 326 20.95 16.03 12.88
C LYS A 326 19.71 16.64 12.22
N LEU A 327 18.55 16.00 12.35
CA LEU A 327 17.29 16.57 11.84
C LEU A 327 16.89 17.82 12.63
N HIS A 328 17.05 17.80 13.95
CA HIS A 328 16.79 18.97 14.80
C HIS A 328 17.67 20.15 14.41
N GLU A 329 18.98 19.94 14.21
CA GLU A 329 19.90 20.99 13.73
C GLU A 329 19.44 21.56 12.38
N GLU A 330 19.12 20.71 11.41
CA GLU A 330 18.75 21.16 10.08
C GLU A 330 17.42 21.93 10.09
N ILE A 331 16.44 21.48 10.89
CA ILE A 331 15.16 22.18 11.09
C ILE A 331 15.40 23.56 11.71
N ASP A 332 16.19 23.64 12.78
CA ASP A 332 16.45 24.89 13.49
C ASP A 332 17.20 25.89 12.59
N ARG A 333 18.14 25.39 11.77
CA ARG A 333 18.94 26.21 10.85
C ARG A 333 18.12 26.76 9.68
N VAL A 334 17.22 25.96 9.10
CA VAL A 334 16.49 26.33 7.86
C VAL A 334 15.11 26.93 8.14
N ILE A 335 14.38 26.37 9.10
CA ILE A 335 13.01 26.78 9.41
C ILE A 335 12.98 27.68 10.65
N GLY A 336 13.79 27.34 11.66
CA GLY A 336 13.74 27.94 12.98
C GLY A 336 12.56 27.43 13.81
N PRO A 337 12.41 27.88 15.08
CA PRO A 337 11.45 27.30 16.03
C PRO A 337 9.99 27.72 15.83
N ASN A 338 9.73 28.83 15.10
CA ASN A 338 8.42 29.49 15.10
C ASN A 338 7.66 29.37 13.77
N ARG A 339 8.36 29.21 12.64
CA ARG A 339 7.74 29.21 11.32
C ARG A 339 7.22 27.82 10.99
N VAL A 340 5.99 27.71 10.51
CA VAL A 340 5.44 26.42 10.06
C VAL A 340 6.26 25.87 8.88
N PRO A 341 6.61 24.55 8.87
CA PRO A 341 7.29 23.92 7.75
C PRO A 341 6.50 24.07 6.45
N ALA A 342 7.22 24.29 5.35
CA ALA A 342 6.67 24.50 4.01
C ALA A 342 7.35 23.56 3.01
N VAL A 343 6.66 23.19 1.94
CA VAL A 343 7.15 22.22 0.94
C VAL A 343 8.43 22.71 0.27
N LYS A 344 8.57 24.04 0.11
CA LYS A 344 9.77 24.66 -0.44
C LYS A 344 11.02 24.43 0.41
N ASP A 345 10.86 24.25 1.73
CA ASP A 345 11.99 24.08 2.66
C ASP A 345 12.76 22.80 2.36
N ARG A 346 12.10 21.81 1.75
CA ARG A 346 12.70 20.56 1.29
C ARG A 346 13.92 20.77 0.39
N LEU A 347 13.95 21.85 -0.39
CA LEU A 347 15.09 22.16 -1.27
C LEU A 347 16.36 22.52 -0.47
N ASP A 348 16.18 23.06 0.73
CA ASP A 348 17.24 23.54 1.62
C ASP A 348 17.51 22.57 2.79
N MET A 349 16.75 21.48 2.88
CA MET A 349 16.85 20.44 3.92
C MET A 349 17.19 19.06 3.32
N PRO A 350 18.39 18.89 2.75
CA PRO A 350 18.78 17.63 2.13
C PRO A 350 18.81 16.44 3.09
N TYR A 351 19.11 16.63 4.38
CA TYR A 351 19.17 15.53 5.34
C TYR A 351 17.77 15.03 5.71
N MET A 352 16.82 15.92 5.96
CA MET A 352 15.40 15.58 6.11
C MET A 352 14.85 14.88 4.87
N ASP A 353 15.16 15.38 3.67
CA ASP A 353 14.69 14.70 2.46
C ASP A 353 15.30 13.29 2.33
N ALA A 354 16.58 13.14 2.64
CA ALA A 354 17.25 11.83 2.66
C ALA A 354 16.64 10.88 3.70
N VAL A 355 16.38 11.34 4.93
CA VAL A 355 15.73 10.55 5.98
C VAL A 355 14.32 10.14 5.59
N VAL A 356 13.50 11.04 5.03
CA VAL A 356 12.14 10.71 4.59
C VAL A 356 12.15 9.65 3.48
N HIS A 357 13.11 9.70 2.55
CA HIS A 357 13.28 8.64 1.56
C HIS A 357 13.77 7.33 2.19
N GLU A 358 14.74 7.41 3.09
CA GLU A 358 15.30 6.23 3.75
C GLU A 358 14.26 5.51 4.61
N ILE A 359 13.36 6.23 5.29
CA ILE A 359 12.23 5.63 6.02
C ILE A 359 11.39 4.80 5.07
N GLN A 360 10.98 5.36 3.93
CA GLN A 360 10.14 4.64 2.96
C GLN A 360 10.88 3.46 2.31
N ARG A 361 12.17 3.61 2.00
CA ARG A 361 13.01 2.56 1.42
C ARG A 361 13.14 1.40 2.40
N PHE A 362 13.57 1.70 3.63
CA PHE A 362 13.85 0.72 4.67
C PHE A 362 12.59 -0.05 5.09
N ILE A 363 11.48 0.63 5.36
CA ILE A 363 10.27 -0.07 5.86
C ILE A 363 9.62 -0.92 4.78
N ASN A 364 9.83 -0.56 3.51
CA ASN A 364 9.36 -1.28 2.34
C ASN A 364 7.89 -1.71 2.50
N LEU A 365 7.02 -0.70 2.65
CA LEU A 365 5.70 -0.86 3.26
C LEU A 365 4.78 -1.82 2.50
N VAL A 366 4.89 -1.91 1.18
CA VAL A 366 4.10 -2.80 0.30
C VAL A 366 5.07 -3.63 -0.56
N PRO A 367 5.74 -4.63 0.04
CA PRO A 367 6.96 -5.21 -0.50
C PRO A 367 6.76 -5.92 -1.85
N SER A 368 5.61 -6.59 -2.01
CA SER A 368 5.27 -7.31 -3.25
C SER A 368 4.51 -6.47 -4.27
N ASN A 369 4.36 -5.16 -4.06
CA ASN A 369 3.44 -4.30 -4.84
C ASN A 369 1.99 -4.78 -4.75
N LEU A 370 1.09 -4.09 -5.44
CA LEU A 370 -0.23 -4.64 -5.76
C LEU A 370 -0.12 -5.51 -7.02
N PRO A 371 -0.81 -6.67 -7.09
CA PRO A 371 -0.70 -7.61 -8.20
C PRO A 371 -1.17 -6.98 -9.52
N HIS A 372 -0.34 -7.00 -10.54
CA HIS A 372 -0.73 -6.64 -11.91
C HIS A 372 -1.34 -7.86 -12.63
N GLU A 373 -1.90 -7.64 -13.82
CA GLU A 373 -2.36 -8.71 -14.69
C GLU A 373 -1.99 -8.42 -16.15
N ALA A 374 -1.59 -9.46 -16.88
CA ALA A 374 -1.36 -9.39 -18.31
C ALA A 374 -2.69 -9.17 -19.06
N THR A 375 -2.83 -8.04 -19.75
CA THR A 375 -4.04 -7.67 -20.50
C THR A 375 -4.18 -8.43 -21.82
N GLN A 376 -3.07 -8.97 -22.31
CA GLN A 376 -2.96 -9.76 -23.54
C GLN A 376 -1.79 -10.74 -23.43
N ASP A 377 -1.76 -11.74 -24.31
CA ASP A 377 -0.60 -12.63 -24.47
C ASP A 377 0.63 -11.79 -24.85
N THR A 378 1.67 -11.87 -24.02
CA THR A 378 2.83 -10.98 -24.13
C THR A 378 4.11 -11.79 -24.20
N LYS A 379 4.94 -11.54 -25.22
CA LYS A 379 6.30 -12.08 -25.29
C LYS A 379 7.22 -11.23 -24.41
N PHE A 380 7.85 -11.85 -23.42
CA PHE A 380 8.73 -11.16 -22.48
C PHE A 380 9.98 -12.01 -22.23
N ARG A 381 11.15 -11.48 -22.59
CA ARG A 381 12.46 -12.15 -22.44
C ARG A 381 12.51 -13.59 -23.00
N GLY A 382 11.87 -13.81 -24.14
CA GLY A 382 11.79 -15.12 -24.79
C GLY A 382 10.67 -16.03 -24.27
N TYR A 383 10.00 -15.66 -23.18
CA TYR A 383 8.84 -16.36 -22.64
C TYR A 383 7.54 -15.78 -23.18
N VAL A 384 6.46 -16.56 -23.10
CA VAL A 384 5.09 -16.10 -23.32
C VAL A 384 4.41 -15.99 -21.96
N ILE A 385 3.90 -14.80 -21.64
CA ILE A 385 3.04 -14.55 -20.48
C ILE A 385 1.60 -14.43 -21.00
N PRO A 386 0.75 -15.46 -20.82
CA PRO A 386 -0.61 -15.42 -21.34
C PRO A 386 -1.47 -14.36 -20.66
N LYS A 387 -2.49 -13.88 -21.38
CA LYS A 387 -3.53 -13.01 -20.86
C LYS A 387 -4.14 -13.58 -19.58
N GLY A 388 -4.42 -12.71 -18.62
CA GLY A 388 -4.99 -13.09 -17.32
C GLY A 388 -3.97 -13.64 -16.33
N THR A 389 -2.69 -13.77 -16.72
CA THR A 389 -1.62 -14.13 -15.78
C THR A 389 -1.38 -13.00 -14.79
N VAL A 390 -1.42 -13.30 -13.49
CA VAL A 390 -1.06 -12.34 -12.45
C VAL A 390 0.44 -12.06 -12.54
N VAL A 391 0.83 -10.79 -12.50
CA VAL A 391 2.22 -10.36 -12.56
C VAL A 391 2.55 -9.60 -11.28
N ILE A 392 3.62 -10.00 -10.57
CA ILE A 392 4.06 -9.38 -9.32
C ILE A 392 5.39 -8.65 -9.57
N PRO A 393 5.37 -7.34 -9.86
CA PRO A 393 6.57 -6.51 -9.92
C PRO A 393 7.01 -6.12 -8.51
N THR A 394 7.82 -6.98 -7.88
CA THR A 394 8.25 -6.83 -6.49
C THR A 394 9.00 -5.51 -6.26
N LEU A 395 8.63 -4.77 -5.20
CA LEU A 395 9.24 -3.48 -4.87
C LEU A 395 10.43 -3.63 -3.91
N ASP A 396 10.36 -4.62 -3.02
CA ASP A 396 11.45 -4.95 -2.10
C ASP A 396 12.78 -5.15 -2.82
N SER A 397 12.75 -5.87 -3.95
CA SER A 397 13.92 -6.14 -4.78
C SER A 397 14.55 -4.92 -5.44
N LEU A 398 13.86 -3.76 -5.44
CA LEU A 398 14.42 -2.47 -5.88
C LEU A 398 14.91 -1.68 -4.68
N LEU A 399 14.09 -1.59 -3.63
CA LEU A 399 14.40 -0.81 -2.43
C LEU A 399 15.55 -1.39 -1.60
N TYR A 400 15.84 -2.68 -1.77
CA TYR A 400 16.93 -3.41 -1.13
C TYR A 400 18.00 -3.89 -2.13
N ASP A 401 18.12 -3.25 -3.30
CA ASP A 401 19.19 -3.56 -4.24
C ASP A 401 20.56 -3.17 -3.65
N SER A 402 21.38 -4.17 -3.35
CA SER A 402 22.70 -4.00 -2.70
C SER A 402 23.75 -3.25 -3.52
N GLN A 403 23.54 -3.07 -4.84
CA GLN A 403 24.47 -2.31 -5.67
C GLN A 403 24.14 -0.82 -5.62
N GLU A 404 22.86 -0.47 -5.57
CA GLU A 404 22.41 0.91 -5.41
C GLU A 404 22.48 1.40 -3.95
N PHE A 405 22.11 0.53 -3.02
CA PHE A 405 22.06 0.79 -1.57
C PHE A 405 22.97 -0.19 -0.83
N PRO A 406 24.25 0.15 -0.60
CA PRO A 406 25.18 -0.69 0.17
C PRO A 406 24.67 -0.95 1.60
N ASP A 407 24.77 -2.19 2.10
CA ASP A 407 24.11 -2.61 3.36
C ASP A 407 22.59 -2.29 3.37
N PRO A 408 21.81 -2.80 2.38
CA PRO A 408 20.42 -2.39 2.17
C PRO A 408 19.50 -2.70 3.35
N GLU A 409 19.86 -3.66 4.20
CA GLU A 409 19.15 -4.03 5.42
C GLU A 409 19.38 -3.07 6.60
N LYS A 410 20.30 -2.11 6.49
CA LYS A 410 20.52 -1.07 7.49
C LYS A 410 19.77 0.19 7.12
N PHE A 411 19.28 0.90 8.14
CA PHE A 411 18.74 2.24 7.96
C PHE A 411 19.90 3.23 7.89
N ASN A 412 20.08 3.88 6.75
CA ASN A 412 21.19 4.80 6.52
C ASN A 412 20.78 5.96 5.59
N PRO A 413 20.57 7.18 6.12
CA PRO A 413 20.22 8.35 5.31
C PRO A 413 21.23 8.66 4.19
N GLU A 414 22.50 8.26 4.34
CA GLU A 414 23.55 8.47 3.34
C GLU A 414 23.27 7.76 2.01
N HIS A 415 22.37 6.76 1.98
CA HIS A 415 21.86 6.17 0.73
C HIS A 415 21.32 7.22 -0.23
N PHE A 416 20.69 8.27 0.31
CA PHE A 416 20.07 9.35 -0.44
C PHE A 416 20.86 10.66 -0.37
N LEU A 417 22.14 10.60 0.01
CA LEU A 417 23.06 11.74 -0.03
C LEU A 417 24.20 11.46 -1.02
N ASN A 418 24.77 12.55 -1.55
CA ASN A 418 26.03 12.53 -2.30
C ASN A 418 27.19 12.99 -1.41
N GLU A 419 28.40 12.93 -1.94
CA GLU A 419 29.64 13.29 -1.22
C GLU A 419 29.65 14.73 -0.66
N ASN A 420 28.81 15.63 -1.20
CA ASN A 420 28.68 17.01 -0.75
C ASN A 420 27.52 17.21 0.26
N GLY A 421 26.91 16.14 0.77
CA GLY A 421 25.77 16.19 1.67
C GLY A 421 24.50 16.75 1.03
N LYS A 422 24.39 16.73 -0.31
CA LYS A 422 23.16 17.10 -1.03
C LYS A 422 22.33 15.86 -1.33
N PHE A 423 21.01 16.04 -1.39
CA PHE A 423 20.09 14.98 -1.75
C PHE A 423 20.45 14.37 -3.11
N LYS A 424 20.52 13.04 -3.16
CA LYS A 424 20.81 12.21 -4.34
C LYS A 424 19.58 11.37 -4.64
N TYR A 425 18.92 11.68 -5.75
CA TYR A 425 17.81 10.87 -6.22
C TYR A 425 18.31 9.52 -6.75
N SER A 426 17.66 8.43 -6.33
CA SER A 426 17.86 7.10 -6.89
C SER A 426 16.64 6.66 -7.71
N ASP A 427 16.86 6.16 -8.93
CA ASP A 427 15.77 5.60 -9.73
C ASP A 427 15.26 4.25 -9.18
N TYR A 428 15.97 3.62 -8.24
CA TYR A 428 15.51 2.43 -7.53
C TYR A 428 14.46 2.76 -6.45
N PHE A 429 14.39 4.03 -6.02
CA PHE A 429 13.37 4.48 -5.07
C PHE A 429 11.98 4.46 -5.71
N LYS A 430 11.26 3.34 -5.55
CA LYS A 430 9.93 3.09 -6.11
C LYS A 430 8.93 2.53 -5.08
N PRO A 431 8.81 3.10 -3.85
CA PRO A 431 7.82 2.63 -2.87
C PRO A 431 6.36 2.84 -3.33
N PHE A 432 6.15 3.73 -4.30
CA PHE A 432 4.84 4.02 -4.91
C PHE A 432 4.58 3.25 -6.22
N SER A 433 5.40 2.24 -6.54
CA SER A 433 5.43 1.59 -7.86
C SER A 433 5.80 2.57 -8.99
N ALA A 434 5.54 2.20 -10.24
CA ALA A 434 5.78 3.03 -11.42
C ALA A 434 4.79 2.70 -12.56
N GLY A 435 4.85 3.47 -13.64
CA GLY A 435 4.06 3.20 -14.84
C GLY A 435 2.59 3.58 -14.72
N LYS A 436 1.72 2.87 -15.45
CA LYS A 436 0.29 3.23 -15.58
C LYS A 436 -0.50 3.14 -14.26
N ARG A 437 -0.05 2.28 -13.33
CA ARG A 437 -0.68 1.96 -12.04
C ARG A 437 0.11 2.53 -10.84
N VAL A 438 1.02 3.49 -11.06
CA VAL A 438 1.72 4.23 -9.98
C VAL A 438 0.72 4.77 -8.95
N CYS A 439 1.10 4.87 -7.68
CA CYS A 439 0.21 5.36 -6.63
C CYS A 439 -0.45 6.70 -7.02
N THR A 440 -1.78 6.75 -6.96
CA THR A 440 -2.56 7.98 -7.25
C THR A 440 -2.26 9.10 -6.24
N GLY A 441 -1.91 8.72 -5.01
CA GLY A 441 -1.63 9.64 -3.90
C GLY A 441 -0.16 9.95 -3.66
N GLU A 442 0.77 9.57 -4.56
CA GLU A 442 2.22 9.76 -4.34
C GLU A 442 2.56 11.20 -3.93
N GLY A 443 2.07 12.19 -4.67
CA GLY A 443 2.37 13.60 -4.40
C GLY A 443 1.84 14.07 -3.04
N LEU A 444 0.67 13.58 -2.62
CA LEU A 444 0.08 13.90 -1.32
C LEU A 444 0.89 13.25 -0.19
N ALA A 445 1.13 11.93 -0.28
CA ALA A 445 1.85 11.19 0.75
C ALA A 445 3.27 11.74 0.96
N ARG A 446 4.03 12.03 -0.11
CA ARG A 446 5.37 12.61 0.02
C ARG A 446 5.35 13.99 0.70
N MET A 447 4.31 14.77 0.47
CA MET A 447 4.13 16.08 1.12
C MET A 447 3.76 15.93 2.60
N GLU A 448 2.84 15.02 2.92
CA GLU A 448 2.45 14.69 4.29
C GLU A 448 3.65 14.23 5.12
N LEU A 449 4.43 13.26 4.61
CA LEU A 449 5.58 12.72 5.33
C LEU A 449 6.60 13.82 5.67
N PHE A 450 6.94 14.68 4.70
CA PHE A 450 7.89 15.76 4.92
C PHE A 450 7.37 16.79 5.92
N LEU A 451 6.16 17.32 5.71
CA LEU A 451 5.61 18.41 6.53
C LEU A 451 5.27 17.95 7.95
N LEU A 452 4.64 16.77 8.10
CA LEU A 452 4.24 16.26 9.40
C LEU A 452 5.45 15.84 10.23
N LEU A 453 6.45 15.17 9.64
CA LEU A 453 7.67 14.80 10.37
C LEU A 453 8.47 16.03 10.79
N SER A 454 8.61 17.02 9.88
CA SER A 454 9.26 18.29 10.20
C SER A 454 8.54 19.02 11.34
N ALA A 455 7.20 19.07 11.32
CA ALA A 455 6.42 19.72 12.37
C ALA A 455 6.52 19.02 13.72
N ILE A 456 6.55 17.67 13.75
CA ILE A 456 6.75 16.91 14.99
C ILE A 456 8.13 17.23 15.57
N LEU A 457 9.20 17.10 14.77
CA LEU A 457 10.58 17.28 15.25
C LEU A 457 10.93 18.74 15.55
N GLN A 458 10.30 19.69 14.87
CA GLN A 458 10.43 21.11 15.22
C GLN A 458 9.98 21.40 16.66
N HIS A 459 8.94 20.70 17.13
CA HIS A 459 8.32 20.98 18.43
C HIS A 459 8.66 19.98 19.52
N PHE A 460 9.18 18.80 19.20
CA PHE A 460 9.39 17.74 20.17
C PHE A 460 10.68 16.93 19.93
N ASN A 461 11.32 16.52 21.02
CA ASN A 461 12.24 15.38 21.04
C ASN A 461 11.46 14.08 21.26
N LEU A 462 11.86 13.02 20.56
CA LEU A 462 11.28 11.70 20.77
C LEU A 462 12.00 11.02 21.94
N LYS A 463 11.24 10.39 22.84
CA LYS A 463 11.80 9.63 23.96
C LYS A 463 11.22 8.23 24.00
N SER A 464 12.09 7.26 23.75
CA SER A 464 11.79 5.84 23.90
C SER A 464 11.60 5.45 25.37
N LEU A 465 10.76 4.44 25.61
CA LEU A 465 10.60 3.81 26.92
C LEU A 465 11.62 2.69 27.17
N VAL A 466 12.34 2.28 26.13
CA VAL A 466 13.41 1.28 26.16
C VAL A 466 14.71 1.89 25.65
N ASP A 467 15.85 1.28 25.96
CA ASP A 467 17.14 1.70 25.40
C ASP A 467 17.08 1.64 23.85
N PRO A 468 17.55 2.67 23.11
CA PRO A 468 17.57 2.68 21.64
C PRO A 468 18.16 1.40 21.02
N LYS A 469 19.16 0.77 21.66
CA LYS A 469 19.77 -0.47 21.16
C LYS A 469 18.80 -1.65 21.14
N ASP A 470 17.83 -1.68 22.07
CA ASP A 470 16.88 -2.76 22.28
C ASP A 470 15.59 -2.60 21.43
N ILE A 471 15.47 -1.49 20.68
CA ILE A 471 14.34 -1.29 19.76
C ILE A 471 14.46 -2.28 18.59
N ASP A 472 13.47 -3.16 18.45
CA ASP A 472 13.32 -4.02 17.28
C ASP A 472 12.54 -3.29 16.18
N LEU A 473 13.10 -3.26 14.97
CA LEU A 473 12.46 -2.67 13.79
C LEU A 473 11.82 -3.71 12.87
N ASN A 474 11.95 -5.01 13.18
CA ASN A 474 11.39 -6.05 12.35
C ASN A 474 9.87 -5.99 12.33
N PRO A 475 9.24 -6.14 11.16
CA PRO A 475 7.79 -6.16 11.07
C PRO A 475 7.22 -7.36 11.83
N VAL A 476 6.09 -7.16 12.51
CA VAL A 476 5.36 -8.22 13.22
C VAL A 476 4.81 -9.26 12.25
N THR A 477 4.39 -8.79 11.06
CA THR A 477 3.92 -9.65 9.97
C THR A 477 4.20 -8.97 8.63
N VAL A 478 4.47 -9.79 7.61
CA VAL A 478 4.75 -9.35 6.25
C VAL A 478 3.83 -10.09 5.28
N GLY A 479 3.03 -9.34 4.53
CA GLY A 479 2.14 -9.91 3.52
C GLY A 479 1.76 -8.86 2.49
N PHE A 480 0.51 -8.36 2.57
CA PHE A 480 0.08 -7.20 1.79
C PHE A 480 0.97 -5.99 2.08
N GLY A 481 1.26 -5.74 3.35
CA GLY A 481 2.25 -4.77 3.77
C GLY A 481 3.14 -5.27 4.90
N SER A 482 4.06 -4.42 5.33
CA SER A 482 4.97 -4.62 6.46
C SER A 482 4.41 -3.90 7.68
N VAL A 483 3.99 -4.64 8.71
CA VAL A 483 3.35 -4.04 9.90
C VAL A 483 4.38 -3.78 11.01
N PRO A 484 4.52 -2.54 11.52
CA PRO A 484 5.48 -2.24 12.58
C PRO A 484 5.11 -2.91 13.91
N PRO A 485 6.10 -3.14 14.79
CA PRO A 485 5.85 -3.45 16.20
C PRO A 485 4.95 -2.41 16.87
N GLU A 486 4.13 -2.86 17.81
CA GLU A 486 3.44 -1.96 18.73
C GLU A 486 4.47 -1.37 19.70
N TYR A 487 4.40 -0.06 19.93
CA TYR A 487 5.28 0.63 20.85
C TYR A 487 4.59 1.85 21.44
N LYS A 488 5.17 2.34 22.54
CA LYS A 488 4.80 3.62 23.14
C LYS A 488 6.03 4.53 23.15
N LEU A 489 5.78 5.83 23.12
CA LEU A 489 6.81 6.84 23.26
C LEU A 489 6.32 7.99 24.15
N CYS A 490 7.26 8.81 24.60
CA CYS A 490 7.01 10.15 25.09
C CYS A 490 7.46 11.16 24.03
N VAL A 491 6.76 12.28 23.92
CA VAL A 491 7.23 13.45 23.16
C VAL A 491 7.55 14.57 24.14
N ILE A 492 8.79 15.05 24.13
CA ILE A 492 9.27 16.08 25.05
C ILE A 492 9.30 17.42 24.32
N PRO A 493 8.55 18.44 24.74
CA PRO A 493 8.52 19.73 24.06
C PRO A 493 9.92 20.36 23.96
N ARG A 494 10.25 20.90 22.78
CA ARG A 494 11.46 21.72 22.53
C ARG A 494 11.24 23.20 22.86
N SER A 495 9.97 23.62 22.96
CA SER A 495 9.48 24.97 23.19
C SER A 495 8.33 25.00 24.18
#